data_AF-A0A3P1BGF4-F1
#
_entry.id   AF-A0A3P1BGF4-F1
#
_cell.length_a   1.000
_cell.length_b   1.000
_cell.length_c   1.000
_cell.angle_alpha   90.00
_cell.angle_beta   90.00
_cell.angle_gamma   90.00
#
_symmetry.space_group_name_H-M   'P 1'
#
loop_
_entity.id
_entity.type
_entity.pdbx_description
1 polymer ?
#
loop_
_entity_poly.entity_id
_entity_poly.type
_entity_poly.pdbx_seq_one_letter_code
_entity_poly.pdbx_strand_id
1 'polypeptide(L)' 'MSASIGKSSPYRWLFDALRNKEFEFGISTDILAEYEEHLATYYSLNLAQNVTEGLLNSRNAILVSPSFF' A
#
# COMPACT_ATOMS: atom_id res chain seq x y z
N MET A 1 -1.69 0.35 -5.94
CA MET A 1 -2.52 0.56 -4.74
C MET A 1 -3.00 2.00 -4.54
N SER A 2 -2.28 3.02 -5.03
CA SER A 2 -2.66 4.44 -4.91
C SER A 2 -4.05 4.73 -5.50
N ALA A 3 -4.35 4.15 -6.66
CA ALA A 3 -5.64 4.30 -7.33
C ALA A 3 -6.83 3.76 -6.52
N SER A 4 -6.66 2.82 -5.57
CA SER A 4 -7.76 2.21 -4.81
C SER A 4 -8.07 2.89 -3.47
N ILE A 5 -7.25 3.85 -3.03
CA ILE A 5 -7.39 4.49 -1.69
C ILE A 5 -8.63 5.39 -1.64
N GLY A 6 -8.90 6.14 -2.72
CA GLY A 6 -10.04 7.05 -2.81
C GLY A 6 -11.38 6.31 -2.68
N LYS A 7 -12.30 6.83 -1.85
CA LYS A 7 -13.64 6.24 -1.66
C LYS A 7 -14.48 6.17 -2.95
N SER A 8 -14.27 7.12 -3.86
CA SER A 8 -14.92 7.17 -5.17
C SER A 8 -14.20 6.36 -6.24
N SER A 9 -13.08 5.71 -5.91
CA SER A 9 -12.32 4.95 -6.89
C SER A 9 -13.10 3.72 -7.36
N PRO A 10 -13.11 3.42 -8.67
CA PRO A 10 -13.64 2.15 -9.17
C PRO A 10 -12.85 0.94 -8.62
N TYR A 11 -11.63 1.15 -8.14
CA TYR A 11 -10.76 0.12 -7.55
C TYR A 11 -10.85 0.03 -6.03
N ARG A 12 -11.81 0.74 -5.40
CA ARG A 12 -11.96 0.79 -3.95
C ARG A 12 -12.06 -0.58 -3.29
N TRP A 13 -12.66 -1.55 -3.99
CA TRP A 13 -12.80 -2.94 -3.54
C TRP A 13 -11.47 -3.57 -3.11
N LEU A 14 -10.36 -3.24 -3.77
CA LEU A 14 -9.04 -3.81 -3.46
C LEU A 14 -8.53 -3.32 -2.11
N PHE A 15 -8.74 -2.04 -1.81
CA PHE A 15 -8.36 -1.45 -0.53
C PHE A 15 -9.21 -1.98 0.62
N ASP A 16 -10.52 -2.17 0.39
CA ASP A 16 -11.40 -2.73 1.40
C ASP A 16 -11.09 -4.23 1.65
N ALA A 17 -10.83 -5.01 0.61
CA ALA A 17 -10.40 -6.41 0.71
C ALA A 17 -9.07 -6.56 1.47
N LEU A 18 -8.11 -5.67 1.20
CA LEU A 18 -6.85 -5.58 1.93
C LEU A 18 -7.10 -5.34 3.43
N ARG A 19 -7.93 -4.35 3.77
CA ARG A 19 -8.27 -4.00 5.15
C ARG A 19 -9.00 -5.13 5.87
N ASN A 20 -9.85 -5.84 5.15
CA ASN A 20 -10.61 -7.00 5.65
C ASN A 20 -9.76 -8.28 5.72
N LYS A 21 -8.50 -8.24 5.25
CA LYS A 21 -7.57 -9.38 5.21
C LYS A 21 -8.08 -10.54 4.36
N GLU A 22 -8.75 -10.22 3.26
CA GLU A 22 -9.29 -11.22 2.33
C GLU A 22 -8.19 -11.89 1.47
N PHE A 23 -6.96 -11.34 1.48
CA PHE A 23 -5.79 -11.91 0.82
C PHE A 23 -4.50 -11.55 1.57
N GLU A 24 -3.43 -12.29 1.31
CA GLU A 24 -2.07 -11.96 1.73
C GLU A 24 -1.33 -11.21 0.62
N PHE A 25 -0.43 -10.30 0.98
CA PHE A 25 0.34 -9.53 0.00
C PHE A 25 1.80 -9.42 0.39
N GLY A 26 2.67 -9.54 -0.62
CA GLY A 26 4.10 -9.27 -0.49
C GLY A 26 4.39 -7.78 -0.60
N ILE A 27 5.27 -7.26 0.26
CA ILE A 27 5.76 -5.90 0.18
C ILE A 27 7.27 -5.83 0.44
N SER A 28 7.99 -5.11 -0.41
CA SER A 28 9.41 -4.80 -0.22
C SER A 28 9.58 -3.34 0.19
N THR A 29 10.68 -3.04 0.89
CA THR A 29 11.03 -1.67 1.29
C THR A 29 11.22 -0.74 0.10
N ASP A 30 11.75 -1.25 -1.01
CA ASP A 30 12.00 -0.46 -2.21
C ASP A 30 10.68 -0.03 -2.89
N ILE A 31 9.72 -0.96 -2.98
CA ILE A 31 8.38 -0.66 -3.50
C ILE A 31 7.67 0.38 -2.60
N LEU A 32 7.85 0.29 -1.29
CA LEU A 32 7.24 1.24 -0.34
C LEU A 32 7.79 2.66 -0.48
N ALA A 33 9.10 2.81 -0.63
CA ALA A 33 9.75 4.11 -0.77
C ALA A 33 9.27 4.82 -2.05
N GLU A 34 9.26 4.13 -3.19
CA GLU A 34 8.73 4.67 -4.45
C GLU A 34 7.24 5.03 -4.33
N TYR A 35 6.45 4.20 -3.62
CA TYR A 35 5.03 4.46 -3.42
C TYR A 35 4.76 5.67 -2.52
N GLU A 36 5.54 5.88 -1.47
CA GLU A 36 5.41 7.04 -0.59
C GLU A 36 5.63 8.34 -1.36
N GLU A 37 6.66 8.39 -2.22
CA GLU A 37 6.93 9.55 -3.09
C GLU A 37 5.77 9.82 -4.06
N HIS A 38 5.25 8.77 -4.70
CA HIS A 38 4.09 8.91 -5.60
C HIS A 38 2.83 9.35 -4.85
N LEU A 39 2.52 8.77 -3.69
CA LEU A 39 1.34 9.13 -2.89
C LEU A 39 1.43 10.56 -2.35
N ALA A 40 2.61 10.99 -1.90
CA ALA A 40 2.84 12.36 -1.44
C ALA A 40 2.62 13.38 -2.57
N THR A 41 2.99 13.01 -3.80
CA THR A 41 2.83 13.86 -5.00
C THR A 41 1.35 14.03 -5.40
N TYR A 42 0.54 12.98 -5.35
CA TYR A 42 -0.85 13.02 -5.84
C TYR A 42 -1.91 13.32 -4.77
N TYR A 43 -1.58 13.14 -3.48
CA TYR A 43 -2.52 13.34 -2.39
C TYR A 43 -1.98 14.31 -1.35
N SER A 44 -1.26 13.80 -0.36
CA SER A 44 -0.59 14.56 0.69
C SER A 44 0.42 13.68 1.39
N LEU A 45 1.48 14.28 1.93
CA LEU A 45 2.50 13.56 2.69
C LEU A 45 1.89 12.77 3.86
N ASN A 46 0.92 13.36 4.57
CA ASN A 46 0.26 12.72 5.70
C ASN A 46 -0.54 11.47 5.28
N LEU A 47 -1.24 11.52 4.14
CA LEU A 47 -1.95 10.35 3.63
C LEU A 47 -0.97 9.26 3.19
N ALA A 48 0.12 9.63 2.53
CA ALA A 48 1.15 8.70 2.09
C ALA A 48 1.73 7.92 3.28
N GLN A 49 2.16 8.63 4.33
CA GLN A 49 2.70 8.04 5.56
C GLN A 49 1.70 7.09 6.23
N ASN A 50 0.46 7.53 6.45
CA ASN A 50 -0.57 6.69 7.07
C ASN A 50 -0.86 5.40 6.28
N VAL A 51 -0.83 5.47 4.95
CA VAL A 51 -1.06 4.30 4.09
C VAL A 51 0.15 3.37 4.15
N THR A 52 1.37 3.89 4.03
CA THR A 52 2.62 3.13 4.13
C THR A 52 2.73 2.42 5.49
N GLU A 53 2.49 3.13 6.59
CA GLU A 53 2.46 2.56 7.94
C GLU A 53 1.35 1.51 8.08
N GLY A 54 0.17 1.78 7.52
CA GLY A 54 -0.94 0.84 7.52
C GLY A 54 -0.62 -0.47 6.79
N LEU A 55 0.11 -0.39 5.67
CA LEU A 55 0.56 -1.56 4.92
C LEU A 55 1.61 -2.37 5.68
N LEU A 56 2.62 -1.69 6.24
CA LEU A 56 3.70 -2.32 7.01
C LEU A 56 3.19 -3.03 8.27
N ASN A 57 2.20 -2.44 8.95
CA ASN A 57 1.62 -3.01 10.17
C ASN A 57 0.47 -3.98 9.89
N SER A 58 0.14 -4.24 8.61
CA SER A 58 -0.98 -5.12 8.29
C SER A 58 -0.64 -6.58 8.60
N ARG A 59 -1.55 -7.29 9.26
CA ARG A 59 -1.34 -8.69 9.68
C ARG A 59 -1.30 -9.70 8.53
N ASN A 60 -1.69 -9.29 7.33
CA ASN A 60 -1.64 -10.07 6.09
C ASN A 60 -0.51 -9.60 5.15
N ALA A 61 0.42 -8.77 5.65
CA ALA A 61 1.60 -8.35 4.92
C ALA A 61 2.73 -9.39 5.09
N ILE A 62 3.40 -9.71 3.99
CA ILE A 62 4.58 -10.57 3.93
C ILE A 62 5.74 -9.67 3.47
N LEU A 63 6.74 -9.50 4.33
CA LEU A 63 7.96 -8.78 3.93
C LEU A 63 8.77 -9.64 2.98
N VAL A 64 8.99 -9.13 1.77
CA VAL A 64 9.78 -9.78 0.74
C VAL A 64 11.02 -8.94 0.44
N SER A 65 12.19 -9.58 0.50
CA SER A 65 13.43 -9.01 0.01
C SER A 65 13.56 -9.37 -1.48
N PRO A 66 13.68 -8.39 -2.40
CA PRO A 66 13.92 -8.70 -3.79
C PRO A 66 15.30 -9.36 -3.95
N SER A 67 15.34 -10.61 -4.39
CA SER A 67 16.57 -11.26 -4.83
C SER A 67 16.65 -11.18 -6.36
N PHE A 68 17.52 -10.34 -6.88
CA PHE A 68 17.85 -10.33 -8.30
C PHE A 68 18.97 -11.36 -8.53
N PHE A 69 18.68 -12.40 -9.33
CA PHE A 69 19.66 -13.38 -9.82
C PHE A 69 20.15 -12.98 -11.21
#